data_AF-A0AAD5VP39-F1
#
_entry.id   AF-A0AAD5VP39-F1
#
_cell.length_a   1.000
_cell.length_b   1.000
_cell.length_c   1.000
_cell.angle_alpha   90.00
_cell.angle_beta   90.00
_cell.angle_gamma   90.00
#
_symmetry.space_group_name_H-M   'P 1'
#
loop_
_entity.id
_entity.type
_entity.pdbx_description
1 polymer ?
#
loop_
_entity_poly.entity_id
_entity_poly.type
_entity_poly.pdbx_seq_one_letter_code
_entity_poly.pdbx_strand_id
1 'polypeptide(L)'
;MSAGNSLSPNSPTNNTLKSLKKHPVYYHSSGDLIIIVGDTSFRIASIFFSRESEVFKERLSEDMTKGNGTDRSKGKNATDPDTSTTHTIVIEAHELVSPDDFAEFCSIFYNPQFSIYEKTLAAWKTVLRLADQWSFKEVKALAFRELEKADRFPIPLVERIVLYQVYNADKSYVEPLYEELILRRDALTEQEGEALGMRCTTRINKVRQEMLRAMLPEGATTESLPAKVKDNVAKAVRLIASSSTTPPSATSNGGGKLSLDTRNGSGSATSPTASTSNTNGTTDSTGGQKHTKPRWQVGGSSGL
;
A
#
# COMPACT_ATOMS: atom_id res chain seq x y z
N MET A 1 -63.32 0.53 -31.97
CA MET A 1 -62.55 1.73 -31.56
C MET A 1 -62.18 1.54 -30.10
N SER A 2 -61.04 0.89 -29.83
CA SER A 2 -60.52 0.68 -28.48
C SER A 2 -59.45 1.71 -28.20
N ALA A 3 -59.65 2.55 -27.18
CA ALA A 3 -58.64 3.47 -26.68
C ALA A 3 -57.69 2.69 -25.75
N GLY A 4 -56.43 2.56 -26.18
CA GLY A 4 -55.33 2.05 -25.34
C GLY A 4 -54.77 3.18 -24.49
N ASN A 5 -54.80 3.02 -23.17
CA ASN A 5 -54.07 3.85 -22.23
C ASN A 5 -52.59 3.42 -22.25
N SER A 6 -51.74 4.26 -22.81
CA SER A 6 -50.28 4.13 -22.78
C SER A 6 -49.76 4.52 -21.39
N LEU A 7 -49.17 3.54 -20.69
CA LEU A 7 -48.39 3.72 -19.47
C LEU A 7 -47.06 4.39 -19.84
N SER A 8 -46.80 5.58 -19.30
CA SER A 8 -45.48 6.23 -19.36
C SER A 8 -44.47 5.45 -18.52
N PRO A 9 -43.27 5.09 -19.05
CA PRO A 9 -42.24 4.45 -18.24
C PRO A 9 -41.49 5.49 -17.39
N ASN A 10 -41.35 5.16 -16.10
CA ASN A 10 -40.53 5.84 -15.11
C ASN A 10 -39.16 6.27 -15.66
N SER A 11 -38.84 7.56 -15.54
CA SER A 11 -37.46 8.04 -15.59
C SER A 11 -36.83 7.92 -14.21
N PRO A 12 -35.77 7.14 -13.98
CA PRO A 12 -34.97 7.23 -12.78
C PRO A 12 -33.83 8.23 -13.00
N THR A 13 -34.13 9.53 -13.03
CA THR A 13 -33.08 10.56 -12.92
C THR A 13 -32.99 11.00 -11.48
N ASN A 14 -32.35 10.18 -10.64
CA ASN A 14 -31.84 10.64 -9.36
C ASN A 14 -30.34 10.35 -9.30
N ASN A 15 -29.60 10.98 -10.21
CA ASN A 15 -28.18 11.23 -9.99
C ASN A 15 -28.11 12.26 -8.87
N THR A 16 -28.08 11.76 -7.62
CA THR A 16 -27.76 12.56 -6.45
C THR A 16 -26.35 13.09 -6.66
N LEU A 17 -26.24 14.33 -7.14
CA LEU A 17 -24.98 15.02 -7.38
C LEU A 17 -24.29 15.18 -6.02
N LYS A 18 -23.46 14.20 -5.63
CA LYS A 18 -22.76 14.22 -4.35
C LYS A 18 -21.95 15.50 -4.30
N SER A 19 -22.20 16.34 -3.30
CA SER A 19 -21.44 17.57 -3.12
C SER A 19 -19.99 17.20 -2.82
N LEU A 20 -19.06 17.72 -3.63
CA LEU A 20 -17.63 17.60 -3.37
C LEU A 20 -17.28 18.32 -2.06
N LYS A 21 -16.68 17.58 -1.13
CA LYS A 21 -16.17 18.12 0.14
C LYS A 21 -14.76 18.66 -0.09
N LYS A 22 -14.38 19.71 0.63
CA LYS A 22 -13.00 20.22 0.63
C LYS A 22 -12.21 19.49 1.70
N HIS A 23 -11.02 19.00 1.37
CA HIS A 23 -10.15 18.40 2.37
C HIS A 23 -9.77 19.45 3.42
N PRO A 24 -9.87 19.17 4.74
CA PRO A 24 -9.69 20.18 5.78
C PRO A 24 -8.27 20.75 5.86
N VAL A 25 -7.26 19.97 5.47
CA VAL A 25 -5.84 20.36 5.59
C VAL A 25 -5.22 20.76 4.25
N TYR A 26 -5.62 20.09 3.17
CA TYR A 26 -4.96 20.17 1.85
C TYR A 26 -5.86 20.84 0.82
N TYR A 27 -6.49 21.94 1.24
CA TYR A 27 -7.28 22.80 0.38
C TYR A 27 -6.79 24.24 0.53
N HIS A 28 -5.70 24.55 -0.16
CA HIS A 28 -5.03 25.84 -0.12
C HIS A 28 -5.65 26.81 -1.12
N SER A 29 -5.99 28.02 -0.68
CA SER A 29 -6.60 29.05 -1.54
C SER A 29 -5.70 29.48 -2.70
N SER A 30 -4.38 29.37 -2.53
CA SER A 30 -3.36 29.72 -3.54
C SER A 30 -2.95 28.56 -4.43
N GLY A 31 -3.55 27.36 -4.28
CA GLY A 31 -3.24 26.22 -5.14
C GLY A 31 -3.76 26.40 -6.56
N ASP A 32 -2.97 25.96 -7.54
CA ASP A 32 -3.24 25.96 -8.98
C ASP A 32 -3.67 24.58 -9.51
N LEU A 33 -3.70 23.56 -8.65
CA LEU A 33 -4.15 22.20 -8.98
C LEU A 33 -5.25 21.74 -8.01
N ILE A 34 -6.38 21.31 -8.57
CA ILE A 34 -7.45 20.61 -7.87
C ILE A 34 -7.37 19.12 -8.20
N ILE A 35 -7.20 18.28 -7.18
CA ILE A 35 -7.30 16.83 -7.30
C ILE A 35 -8.62 16.38 -6.65
N ILE A 36 -9.42 15.60 -7.37
CA ILE A 36 -10.64 15.01 -6.85
C ILE A 36 -10.41 13.52 -6.61
N VAL A 37 -10.60 13.07 -5.38
CA VAL A 37 -10.50 11.66 -4.98
C VAL A 37 -11.80 11.27 -4.30
N GLY A 38 -12.59 10.40 -4.93
CA GLY A 38 -13.92 10.04 -4.44
C GLY A 38 -14.84 11.26 -4.31
N ASP A 39 -15.32 11.55 -3.09
CA ASP A 39 -16.17 12.72 -2.79
C ASP A 39 -15.38 13.92 -2.22
N THR A 40 -14.04 13.86 -2.23
CA THR A 40 -13.17 14.86 -1.59
C THR A 40 -12.28 15.55 -2.62
N SER A 41 -12.20 16.87 -2.54
CA SER A 41 -11.36 17.74 -3.35
C SER A 41 -10.19 18.27 -2.55
N PHE A 42 -9.02 18.25 -3.17
CA PHE A 42 -7.75 18.76 -2.66
C PHE A 42 -7.34 19.92 -3.55
N ARG A 43 -6.87 21.03 -2.97
CA ARG A 43 -6.35 22.17 -3.73
C ARG A 43 -4.92 22.44 -3.29
N ILE A 44 -3.98 22.11 -4.16
CA ILE A 44 -2.54 22.00 -3.87
C ILE A 44 -1.73 22.66 -4.99
N ALA A 45 -0.41 22.72 -4.83
CA ALA A 45 0.49 23.31 -5.81
C ALA A 45 0.91 22.26 -6.85
N SER A 46 0.66 22.55 -8.13
CA SER A 46 0.94 21.68 -9.27
C SER A 46 2.43 21.32 -9.39
N ILE A 47 3.31 22.26 -8.99
CA ILE A 47 4.77 22.09 -9.06
C ILE A 47 5.29 20.89 -8.27
N PHE A 48 4.63 20.51 -7.17
CA PHE A 48 5.02 19.32 -6.40
C PHE A 48 4.82 18.03 -7.20
N PHE A 49 3.85 18.03 -8.12
CA PHE A 49 3.49 16.86 -8.92
C PHE A 49 4.19 16.87 -10.28
N SER A 50 4.13 18.00 -11.00
CA SER A 50 4.69 18.11 -12.36
C SER A 50 6.21 18.05 -12.42
N ARG A 51 6.91 18.45 -11.34
CA ARG A 51 8.37 18.42 -11.27
C ARG A 51 8.93 16.99 -11.22
N GLU A 52 8.21 16.07 -10.58
CA GLU A 52 8.74 14.75 -10.23
C GLU A 52 8.02 13.59 -10.94
N SER A 53 6.75 13.77 -11.31
CA SER A 53 5.94 12.76 -11.98
C SER A 53 5.65 13.13 -13.42
N GLU A 54 6.21 12.35 -14.35
CA GLU A 54 5.86 12.47 -15.78
C GLU A 54 4.38 12.14 -16.03
N VAL A 55 3.79 11.24 -15.24
CA VAL A 55 2.35 10.92 -15.30
C VAL A 55 1.52 12.17 -15.01
N PHE A 56 1.82 12.90 -13.94
CA PHE A 56 1.08 14.11 -13.61
C PHE A 56 1.38 15.27 -14.57
N LYS A 57 2.60 15.37 -15.07
CA LYS A 57 2.97 16.35 -16.08
C LYS A 57 2.17 16.15 -17.38
N GLU A 58 1.99 14.91 -17.82
CA GLU A 58 1.13 14.57 -18.96
C GLU A 58 -0.34 14.90 -18.66
N ARG A 59 -0.89 14.45 -17.52
CA ARG A 59 -2.29 14.74 -17.12
C ARG A 59 -2.59 16.25 -17.07
N LEU A 60 -1.66 17.05 -16.55
CA LEU A 60 -1.77 18.52 -16.53
C LEU A 60 -1.78 19.12 -17.94
N SER A 61 -0.97 18.58 -18.85
CA SER A 61 -0.93 19.04 -20.25
C SER A 61 -2.22 18.68 -21.01
N GLU A 62 -2.81 17.52 -20.72
CA GLU A 62 -4.07 17.07 -21.33
C GLU A 62 -5.26 17.92 -20.89
N ASP A 63 -5.31 18.31 -19.62
CA ASP A 63 -6.36 19.17 -19.09
C ASP A 63 -6.40 20.53 -19.83
N MET A 64 -5.23 21.09 -20.16
CA MET A 64 -5.11 22.32 -20.93
C MET A 64 -5.62 22.19 -22.36
N THR A 65 -5.44 21.03 -22.98
CA THR A 65 -5.87 20.79 -24.36
C THR A 65 -7.35 20.41 -24.44
N LYS A 66 -7.89 19.76 -23.40
CA LYS A 66 -9.30 19.32 -23.35
C LYS A 66 -10.25 20.40 -22.85
N GLY A 67 -9.74 21.51 -22.30
CA GLY A 67 -10.51 22.73 -22.07
C GLY A 67 -11.75 22.51 -21.20
N ASN A 68 -11.61 21.84 -20.07
CA ASN A 68 -12.71 21.60 -19.13
C ASN A 68 -12.88 22.74 -18.10
N GLY A 69 -12.51 23.96 -18.50
CA GLY A 69 -12.81 25.17 -17.75
C GLY A 69 -14.30 25.45 -17.86
N THR A 70 -15.01 25.30 -16.75
CA THR A 70 -16.39 25.76 -16.59
C THR A 70 -16.52 27.19 -17.14
N ASP A 71 -17.46 27.35 -18.07
CA ASP A 71 -17.96 28.60 -18.65
C ASP A 71 -17.04 29.37 -19.62
N ARG A 72 -17.06 28.97 -20.90
CA ARG A 72 -16.66 29.81 -22.04
C ARG A 72 -17.85 30.46 -22.76
N SER A 73 -18.89 30.86 -22.02
CA SER A 73 -19.93 31.74 -22.56
C SER A 73 -19.66 33.22 -22.25
N LYS A 74 -18.47 33.71 -22.59
CA LYS A 74 -18.22 35.11 -22.97
C LYS A 74 -16.83 35.23 -23.55
N GLY A 75 -16.76 35.67 -24.81
CA GLY A 75 -15.51 36.04 -25.46
C GLY A 75 -14.74 37.02 -24.59
N LYS A 76 -13.56 36.60 -24.14
CA LYS A 76 -12.51 37.50 -23.68
C LYS A 76 -11.28 37.18 -24.52
N ASN A 77 -10.81 38.21 -25.21
CA ASN A 77 -9.59 38.21 -26.00
C ASN A 77 -8.43 37.64 -25.16
N ALA A 78 -7.59 36.84 -25.83
CA ALA A 78 -6.39 36.20 -25.30
C ALA A 78 -5.26 37.22 -25.00
N THR A 79 -5.51 38.22 -24.17
CA THR A 79 -4.55 39.28 -23.83
C THR A 79 -4.55 39.66 -22.35
N ASP A 80 -5.03 38.78 -21.46
CA ASP A 80 -4.94 39.00 -20.01
C ASP A 80 -3.97 37.97 -19.39
N PRO A 81 -2.73 38.36 -19.03
CA PRO A 81 -1.70 37.44 -18.54
C PRO A 81 -1.93 36.92 -17.10
N ASP A 82 -3.06 37.24 -16.45
CA ASP A 82 -3.29 36.95 -15.03
C ASP A 82 -4.48 36.00 -14.74
N THR A 83 -5.01 35.28 -15.75
CA THR A 83 -5.97 34.20 -15.44
C THR A 83 -5.19 32.96 -15.00
N SER A 84 -4.85 32.88 -13.72
CA SER A 84 -4.33 31.68 -13.05
C SER A 84 -5.24 30.50 -13.38
N THR A 85 -4.82 29.69 -14.35
CA THR A 85 -5.61 28.57 -14.84
C THR A 85 -5.50 27.46 -13.81
N THR A 86 -6.57 27.24 -13.06
CA THR A 86 -6.61 26.15 -12.08
C THR A 86 -6.89 24.85 -12.82
N HIS A 87 -5.96 23.89 -12.74
CA HIS A 87 -6.11 22.57 -13.35
C HIS A 87 -6.96 21.66 -12.48
N THR A 88 -7.74 20.76 -13.08
CA THR A 88 -8.53 19.76 -12.34
C THR A 88 -8.24 18.35 -12.83
N ILE A 89 -7.76 17.49 -11.93
CA ILE A 89 -7.55 16.07 -12.21
C ILE A 89 -8.46 15.25 -11.30
N VAL A 90 -9.20 14.31 -11.87
CA VAL A 90 -9.99 13.33 -11.13
C VAL A 90 -9.16 12.04 -11.03
N ILE A 91 -9.00 11.54 -9.81
CA ILE A 91 -8.42 10.21 -9.58
C ILE A 91 -9.56 9.20 -9.73
N GLU A 92 -9.41 8.31 -10.70
CA GLU A 92 -10.46 7.40 -11.08
C GLU A 92 -10.62 6.25 -10.08
N ALA A 93 -11.83 5.68 -9.98
CA ALA A 93 -12.10 4.61 -9.00
C ALA A 93 -11.21 3.36 -9.19
N HIS A 94 -10.78 3.09 -10.43
CA HIS A 94 -9.88 1.97 -10.74
C HIS A 94 -8.43 2.20 -10.27
N GLU A 95 -8.06 3.43 -9.92
CA GLU A 95 -6.75 3.75 -9.34
C GLU A 95 -6.67 3.31 -7.86
N LEU A 96 -7.79 2.89 -7.24
CA LEU A 96 -7.87 2.36 -5.88
C LEU A 96 -7.19 3.26 -4.84
N VAL A 97 -7.51 4.56 -4.89
CA VAL A 97 -6.99 5.58 -3.97
C VAL A 97 -8.15 6.15 -3.17
N SER A 98 -8.07 6.06 -1.84
CA SER A 98 -9.00 6.74 -0.94
C SER A 98 -8.56 8.20 -0.67
N PRO A 99 -9.45 9.09 -0.21
CA PRO A 99 -9.06 10.42 0.22
C PRO A 99 -7.95 10.42 1.28
N ASP A 100 -8.01 9.48 2.22
CA ASP A 100 -7.01 9.34 3.29
C ASP A 100 -5.65 8.90 2.73
N ASP A 101 -5.63 7.97 1.76
CA ASP A 101 -4.39 7.58 1.08
C ASP A 101 -3.74 8.78 0.36
N PHE A 102 -4.55 9.60 -0.32
CA PHE A 102 -4.04 10.77 -1.01
C PHE A 102 -3.58 11.87 -0.05
N ALA A 103 -4.27 12.05 1.08
CA ALA A 103 -3.85 12.95 2.14
C ALA A 103 -2.50 12.51 2.75
N GLU A 104 -2.31 11.20 2.94
CA GLU A 104 -1.05 10.61 3.38
C GLU A 104 0.07 10.91 2.38
N PHE A 105 -0.20 10.79 1.08
CA PHE A 105 0.76 11.16 0.03
C PHE A 105 1.09 12.67 0.02
N CYS A 106 0.07 13.53 0.12
CA CYS A 106 0.25 14.99 0.16
C CYS A 106 1.13 15.45 1.32
N SER A 107 1.04 14.76 2.46
CA SER A 107 1.83 15.10 3.64
C SER A 107 3.35 15.01 3.43
N ILE A 108 3.82 14.31 2.39
CA ILE A 108 5.24 14.28 2.00
C ILE A 108 5.69 15.66 1.53
N PHE A 109 4.90 16.34 0.71
CA PHE A 109 5.24 17.64 0.12
C PHE A 109 5.01 18.80 1.09
N TYR A 110 4.01 18.67 1.96
CA TYR A 110 3.60 19.70 2.91
C TYR A 110 4.17 19.47 4.32
N ASN A 111 5.24 18.69 4.45
CA ASN A 111 5.89 18.45 5.74
C ASN A 111 6.57 19.72 6.27
N PRO A 112 6.12 20.30 7.41
CA PRO A 112 6.73 21.51 7.95
C PRO A 112 8.14 21.30 8.51
N GLN A 113 8.50 20.06 8.88
CA GLN A 113 9.80 19.74 9.47
C GLN A 113 10.84 19.31 8.41
N PHE A 114 10.45 19.23 7.13
CA PHE A 114 11.25 18.88 5.94
C PHE A 114 11.98 17.52 5.95
N SER A 115 12.30 16.95 7.11
CA SER A 115 13.11 15.74 7.27
C SER A 115 12.52 14.74 8.27
N ILE A 116 11.70 15.20 9.21
CA ILE A 116 11.08 14.35 10.23
C ILE A 116 9.68 13.98 9.75
N TYR A 117 9.42 12.68 9.65
CA TYR A 117 8.13 12.14 9.26
C TYR A 117 7.61 11.22 10.36
N GLU A 118 6.55 11.63 11.04
CA GLU A 118 5.82 10.82 12.02
C GLU A 118 4.75 9.99 11.31
N LYS A 119 5.16 8.84 10.77
CA LYS A 119 4.31 7.94 9.98
C LYS A 119 4.38 6.51 10.49
N THR A 120 3.27 5.80 10.35
CA THR A 120 3.18 4.37 10.63
C THR A 120 3.75 3.55 9.46
N LEU A 121 3.96 2.25 9.68
CA LEU A 121 4.36 1.33 8.61
C LEU A 121 3.30 1.30 7.48
N ALA A 122 2.02 1.27 7.84
CA ALA A 122 0.92 1.26 6.87
C ALA A 122 0.92 2.53 6.01
N ALA A 123 1.13 3.70 6.63
CA ALA A 123 1.26 4.97 5.93
C ALA A 123 2.43 4.96 4.92
N TRP A 124 3.61 4.47 5.31
CA TRP A 124 4.74 4.35 4.38
C TRP A 124 4.48 3.37 3.24
N LYS A 125 3.79 2.25 3.49
CA LYS A 125 3.36 1.34 2.42
C LYS A 125 2.39 2.02 1.45
N THR A 126 1.47 2.84 1.93
CA THR A 126 0.58 3.66 1.08
C THR A 126 1.37 4.67 0.25
N VAL A 127 2.31 5.41 0.86
CA VAL A 127 3.16 6.36 0.14
C VAL A 127 3.98 5.67 -0.94
N LEU A 128 4.59 4.52 -0.62
CA LEU A 128 5.38 3.73 -1.57
C LEU A 128 4.51 3.27 -2.76
N ARG A 129 3.31 2.76 -2.50
CA ARG A 129 2.36 2.33 -3.53
C ARG A 129 2.00 3.46 -4.48
N LEU A 130 1.60 4.61 -3.95
CA LEU A 130 1.18 5.75 -4.76
C LEU A 130 2.36 6.37 -5.51
N ALA A 131 3.54 6.43 -4.89
CA ALA A 131 4.75 6.91 -5.54
C ALA A 131 5.12 6.03 -6.76
N ASP A 132 5.02 4.71 -6.62
CA ASP A 132 5.25 3.78 -7.73
C ASP A 132 4.18 3.92 -8.83
N GLN A 133 2.90 3.90 -8.45
CA GLN A 133 1.76 4.02 -9.36
C GLN A 133 1.80 5.29 -10.21
N TRP A 134 2.23 6.41 -9.62
CA TRP A 134 2.31 7.70 -10.31
C TRP A 134 3.73 8.10 -10.71
N SER A 135 4.70 7.17 -10.65
CA SER A 135 6.08 7.40 -11.08
C SER A 135 6.83 8.55 -10.39
N PHE A 136 6.60 8.77 -9.09
CA PHE A 136 7.38 9.67 -8.25
C PHE A 136 8.65 8.97 -7.73
N LYS A 137 9.76 9.14 -8.45
CA LYS A 137 11.00 8.40 -8.18
C LYS A 137 11.66 8.78 -6.85
N GLU A 138 11.69 10.06 -6.50
CA GLU A 138 12.34 10.54 -5.27
C GLU A 138 11.48 10.23 -4.04
N VAL A 139 10.15 10.35 -4.15
CA VAL A 139 9.23 9.93 -3.08
C VAL A 139 9.30 8.42 -2.87
N LYS A 140 9.41 7.62 -3.94
CA LYS A 140 9.62 6.18 -3.86
C LYS A 140 10.94 5.84 -3.15
N ALA A 141 12.04 6.52 -3.51
CA ALA A 141 13.33 6.36 -2.86
C ALA A 141 13.30 6.77 -1.37
N LEU A 142 12.60 7.87 -1.05
CA LEU A 142 12.35 8.31 0.33
C LEU A 142 11.61 7.23 1.12
N ALA A 143 10.55 6.65 0.55
CA ALA A 143 9.76 5.62 1.22
C ALA A 143 10.61 4.38 1.55
N PHE A 144 11.47 3.91 0.63
CA PHE A 144 12.41 2.81 0.92
C PHE A 144 13.38 3.17 2.05
N ARG A 145 14.00 4.35 2.00
CA ARG A 145 14.93 4.79 3.06
C ARG A 145 14.27 4.84 4.44
N GLU A 146 12.99 5.22 4.50
CA GLU A 146 12.25 5.26 5.76
C GLU A 146 11.86 3.86 6.24
N LEU A 147 11.46 2.95 5.32
CA LEU A 147 11.13 1.55 5.64
C LEU A 147 12.34 0.73 6.12
N GLU A 148 13.56 1.12 5.74
CA GLU A 148 14.81 0.50 6.23
C GLU A 148 15.12 0.77 7.70
N LYS A 149 14.43 1.72 8.35
CA LYS A 149 14.63 2.01 9.77
C LYS A 149 14.02 0.89 10.63
N ALA A 150 14.73 -0.23 10.74
CA ALA A 150 14.25 -1.47 11.36
C ALA A 150 13.77 -1.29 12.81
N ASP A 151 14.43 -0.43 13.61
CA ASP A 151 14.03 -0.11 14.98
C ASP A 151 12.60 0.46 15.06
N ARG A 152 12.20 1.17 14.00
CA ARG A 152 10.90 1.80 13.90
C ARG A 152 9.88 0.92 13.20
N PHE A 153 10.33 0.14 12.21
CA PHE A 153 9.47 -0.67 11.36
C PHE A 153 9.96 -2.12 11.31
N PRO A 154 9.54 -2.97 12.27
CA PRO A 154 9.87 -4.38 12.28
C PRO A 154 9.01 -5.12 11.25
N ILE A 155 9.47 -5.16 10.00
CA ILE A 155 8.86 -5.94 8.93
C ILE A 155 9.53 -7.33 8.92
N PRO A 156 8.77 -8.45 8.96
CA PRO A 156 9.33 -9.77 8.81
C PRO A 156 10.19 -9.89 7.54
N LEU A 157 11.32 -10.59 7.63
CA LEU A 157 12.34 -10.64 6.57
C LEU A 157 11.74 -10.99 5.19
N VAL A 158 10.93 -12.05 5.11
CA VAL A 158 10.31 -12.48 3.86
C VAL A 158 9.27 -11.47 3.36
N GLU A 159 8.48 -10.88 4.26
CA GLU A 159 7.53 -9.83 3.89
C GLU A 159 8.25 -8.60 3.32
N ARG A 160 9.40 -8.22 3.88
CA ARG A 160 10.23 -7.13 3.37
C ARG A 160 10.78 -7.44 1.97
N ILE A 161 11.29 -8.65 1.75
CA ILE A 161 11.75 -9.09 0.43
C ILE A 161 10.62 -8.98 -0.60
N VAL A 162 9.44 -9.51 -0.30
CA VAL A 162 8.28 -9.47 -1.21
C VAL A 162 7.87 -8.03 -1.49
N LEU A 163 7.77 -7.19 -0.46
CA LEU A 163 7.46 -5.77 -0.60
C LEU A 163 8.42 -5.08 -1.56
N TYR A 164 9.73 -5.33 -1.41
CA TYR A 164 10.76 -4.68 -2.20
C TYR A 164 10.79 -5.20 -3.64
N GLN A 165 10.45 -6.47 -3.85
CA GLN A 165 10.29 -7.02 -5.20
C GLN A 165 9.07 -6.44 -5.92
N VAL A 166 7.93 -6.36 -5.24
CA VAL A 166 6.68 -5.81 -5.81
C VAL A 166 6.90 -4.38 -6.31
N TYR A 167 7.61 -3.57 -5.53
CA TYR A 167 7.92 -2.18 -5.89
C TYR A 167 9.28 -2.01 -6.57
N ASN A 168 9.90 -3.08 -7.08
CA ASN A 168 11.16 -3.03 -7.82
C ASN A 168 12.23 -2.13 -7.16
N ALA A 169 12.51 -2.40 -5.88
CA ALA A 169 13.55 -1.73 -5.12
C ALA A 169 14.93 -1.95 -5.76
N ASP A 170 15.86 -1.03 -5.51
CA ASP A 170 17.24 -1.20 -5.94
C ASP A 170 17.87 -2.47 -5.32
N LYS A 171 18.79 -3.08 -6.07
CA LYS A 171 19.45 -4.33 -5.64
C LYS A 171 20.18 -4.18 -4.30
N SER A 172 20.71 -3.00 -4.00
CA SER A 172 21.37 -2.71 -2.72
C SER A 172 20.48 -2.93 -1.49
N TYR A 173 19.16 -2.79 -1.64
CA TYR A 173 18.20 -3.09 -0.57
C TYR A 173 17.85 -4.59 -0.49
N VAL A 174 17.87 -5.29 -1.62
CA VAL A 174 17.30 -6.64 -1.74
C VAL A 174 18.36 -7.72 -1.51
N GLU A 175 19.59 -7.49 -1.97
CA GLU A 175 20.70 -8.45 -1.84
C GLU A 175 21.04 -8.81 -0.39
N PRO A 176 21.18 -7.85 0.57
CA PRO A 176 21.44 -8.19 1.96
C PRO A 176 20.32 -9.01 2.61
N LEU A 177 19.06 -8.79 2.22
CA LEU A 177 17.92 -9.55 2.75
C LEU A 177 17.93 -11.00 2.27
N TYR A 178 18.32 -11.24 1.03
CA TYR A 178 18.47 -12.61 0.51
C TYR A 178 19.65 -13.33 1.15
N GLU A 179 20.76 -12.62 1.39
CA GLU A 179 21.89 -13.16 2.15
C GLU A 179 21.45 -13.58 3.55
N GLU A 180 20.76 -12.71 4.28
CA GLU A 180 20.21 -13.01 5.60
C GLU A 180 19.26 -14.22 5.55
N LEU A 181 18.39 -14.30 4.55
CA LEU A 181 17.44 -15.41 4.39
C LEU A 181 18.15 -16.75 4.09
N ILE A 182 19.23 -16.73 3.31
CA ILE A 182 20.04 -17.91 3.00
C ILE A 182 20.82 -18.37 4.23
N LEU A 183 21.36 -17.44 5.02
CA LEU A 183 22.14 -17.72 6.23
C LEU A 183 21.27 -18.08 7.45
N ARG A 184 19.97 -17.72 7.42
CA ARG A 184 19.01 -18.00 8.50
C ARG A 184 19.02 -19.49 8.86
N ARG A 185 19.08 -19.83 10.14
CA ARG A 185 19.10 -21.24 10.58
C ARG A 185 17.83 -21.99 10.20
N ASP A 186 16.68 -21.37 10.41
CA ASP A 186 15.38 -21.98 10.18
C ASP A 186 15.05 -22.09 8.70
N ALA A 187 14.42 -23.20 8.32
CA ALA A 187 13.91 -23.41 6.97
C ALA A 187 12.82 -22.38 6.62
N LEU A 188 12.52 -22.25 5.33
CA LEU A 188 11.35 -21.50 4.90
C LEU A 188 10.09 -22.22 5.39
N THR A 189 9.15 -21.46 5.96
CA THR A 189 7.79 -21.93 6.22
C THR A 189 7.01 -22.04 4.91
N GLU A 190 5.88 -22.74 4.94
CA GLU A 190 5.00 -22.86 3.78
C GLU A 190 4.48 -21.48 3.31
N GLN A 191 4.08 -20.63 4.26
CA GLN A 191 3.59 -19.28 4.00
C GLN A 191 4.67 -18.40 3.38
N GLU A 192 5.91 -18.49 3.86
CA GLU A 192 7.05 -17.79 3.25
C GLU A 192 7.35 -18.30 1.85
N GLY A 193 7.28 -19.63 1.66
CA GLY A 193 7.50 -20.27 0.36
C GLY A 193 6.45 -19.84 -0.68
N GLU A 194 5.20 -19.69 -0.27
CA GLU A 194 4.10 -19.17 -1.08
C GLU A 194 4.33 -17.70 -1.43
N ALA A 195 4.65 -16.86 -0.44
CA ALA A 195 4.88 -15.43 -0.63
C ALA A 195 6.06 -15.12 -1.58
N LEU A 196 7.16 -15.88 -1.48
CA LEU A 196 8.32 -15.73 -2.38
C LEU A 196 8.06 -16.29 -3.79
N GLY A 197 7.08 -17.18 -3.92
CA GLY A 197 6.80 -17.92 -5.14
C GLY A 197 7.80 -19.04 -5.44
N MET A 198 7.34 -20.02 -6.22
CA MET A 198 8.05 -21.28 -6.51
C MET A 198 9.50 -21.10 -6.98
N ARG A 199 9.73 -20.14 -7.88
CA ARG A 199 11.05 -19.90 -8.47
C ARG A 199 12.07 -19.42 -7.44
N CYS A 200 11.71 -18.46 -6.60
CA CYS A 200 12.62 -17.93 -5.57
C CYS A 200 12.87 -19.00 -4.51
N THR A 201 11.81 -19.65 -4.01
CA THR A 201 11.87 -20.71 -3.00
C THR A 201 12.78 -21.87 -3.43
N THR A 202 12.66 -22.34 -4.67
CA THR A 202 13.51 -23.43 -5.19
C THR A 202 14.99 -23.02 -5.25
N ARG A 203 15.28 -21.77 -5.64
CA ARG A 203 16.66 -21.26 -5.71
C ARG A 203 17.28 -21.12 -4.33
N ILE A 204 16.55 -20.56 -3.36
CA ILE A 204 17.01 -20.44 -1.97
C ILE A 204 17.31 -21.82 -1.39
N ASN A 205 16.38 -22.78 -1.57
CA ASN A 205 16.57 -24.14 -1.08
C ASN A 205 17.76 -24.84 -1.74
N LYS A 206 17.98 -24.64 -3.05
CA LYS A 206 19.14 -25.18 -3.75
C LYS A 206 20.45 -24.68 -3.14
N VAL A 207 20.60 -23.36 -2.97
CA VAL A 207 21.80 -22.76 -2.36
C VAL A 207 22.03 -23.29 -0.95
N ARG A 208 20.98 -23.32 -0.12
CA ARG A 208 21.08 -23.86 1.25
C ARG A 208 21.48 -25.33 1.29
N GLN A 209 20.96 -26.16 0.38
CA GLN A 209 21.36 -27.56 0.27
C GLN A 209 22.82 -27.73 -0.15
N GLU A 210 23.29 -26.91 -1.10
CA GLU A 210 24.70 -26.90 -1.52
C GLU A 210 25.62 -26.52 -0.36
N MET A 211 25.27 -25.51 0.43
CA MET A 211 26.00 -25.13 1.64
C MET A 211 26.05 -26.27 2.67
N LEU A 212 24.92 -26.93 2.93
CA LEU A 212 24.88 -28.08 3.84
C LEU A 212 25.73 -29.25 3.34
N ARG A 213 25.73 -29.51 2.03
CA ARG A 213 26.57 -30.55 1.41
C ARG A 213 28.05 -30.23 1.48
N ALA A 214 28.44 -28.96 1.32
CA ALA A 214 29.83 -28.54 1.44
C ALA A 214 30.35 -28.61 2.90
N MET A 215 29.45 -28.47 3.88
CA MET A 215 29.77 -28.65 5.30
C MET A 215 29.79 -30.12 5.75
N LEU A 216 29.18 -31.02 4.96
CA LEU A 216 29.35 -32.46 5.12
C LEU A 216 30.67 -32.85 4.48
N PRO A 217 31.58 -33.57 5.16
CA PRO A 217 32.84 -33.99 4.56
C PRO A 217 32.54 -34.78 3.28
N GLU A 218 33.23 -34.40 2.20
CA GLU A 218 33.07 -34.95 0.86
C GLU A 218 33.21 -36.48 0.92
N GLY A 219 32.13 -37.21 0.65
CA GLY A 219 32.08 -38.68 0.78
C GLY A 219 31.36 -39.23 2.03
N ALA A 220 30.66 -38.40 2.82
CA ALA A 220 29.78 -38.90 3.87
C ALA A 220 28.62 -39.73 3.29
N THR A 221 28.82 -41.05 3.21
CA THR A 221 27.76 -42.01 2.98
C THR A 221 26.81 -42.02 4.18
N THR A 222 25.60 -42.52 3.96
CA THR A 222 24.52 -42.68 4.96
C THR A 222 24.97 -43.36 6.26
N GLU A 223 26.15 -43.97 6.32
CA GLU A 223 26.70 -44.61 7.50
C GLU A 223 27.26 -43.64 8.55
N SER A 224 27.72 -42.44 8.15
CA SER A 224 28.41 -41.49 9.03
C SER A 224 27.50 -40.48 9.76
N LEU A 225 26.20 -40.43 9.44
CA LEU A 225 25.29 -39.44 10.02
C LEU A 225 24.94 -39.72 11.50
N PRO A 226 24.80 -38.69 12.36
CA PRO A 226 24.30 -38.84 13.73
C PRO A 226 22.92 -39.50 13.75
N ALA A 227 22.65 -40.37 14.74
CA ALA A 227 21.44 -41.19 14.80
C ALA A 227 20.12 -40.41 14.64
N LYS A 228 20.06 -39.17 15.15
CA LYS A 228 18.90 -38.27 15.04
C LYS A 228 18.60 -37.85 13.59
N VAL A 229 19.62 -37.75 12.73
CA VAL A 229 19.47 -37.37 11.32
C VAL A 229 19.00 -38.56 10.49
N LYS A 230 19.49 -39.77 10.81
CA LYS A 230 19.03 -41.03 10.19
C LYS A 230 17.54 -41.25 10.41
N ASP A 231 17.05 -41.02 11.63
CA ASP A 231 15.62 -41.15 11.95
C ASP A 231 14.75 -40.14 11.21
N ASN A 232 15.21 -38.90 11.04
CA ASN A 232 14.46 -37.87 10.32
C ASN A 232 14.41 -38.15 8.81
N VAL A 233 15.51 -38.62 8.22
CA VAL A 233 15.57 -39.05 6.82
C VAL A 233 14.68 -40.29 6.60
N ALA A 234 14.72 -41.28 7.50
CA ALA A 234 13.87 -42.47 7.42
C ALA A 234 12.38 -42.14 7.55
N LYS A 235 12.01 -41.17 8.41
CA LYS A 235 10.63 -40.66 8.52
C LYS A 235 10.18 -39.94 7.26
N ALA A 236 11.02 -39.09 6.68
CA ALA A 236 10.70 -38.37 5.43
C ALA A 236 10.54 -39.34 4.24
N VAL A 237 11.43 -40.33 4.11
CA VAL A 237 11.35 -41.36 3.05
C VAL A 237 10.10 -42.21 3.20
N ARG A 238 9.73 -42.62 4.42
CA ARG A 238 8.48 -43.36 4.66
C ARG A 238 7.25 -42.53 4.31
N LEU A 239 7.22 -41.24 4.66
CA LEU A 239 6.11 -40.34 4.38
C LEU A 239 5.87 -40.16 2.87
N ILE A 240 6.95 -40.04 2.10
CA ILE A 240 6.93 -39.93 0.62
C ILE A 240 6.51 -41.25 -0.03
N ALA A 241 6.98 -42.39 0.48
CA ALA A 241 6.63 -43.71 -0.03
C ALA A 241 5.15 -44.09 0.24
N SER A 242 4.55 -43.57 1.32
CA SER A 242 3.14 -43.81 1.64
C SER A 242 2.16 -42.87 0.92
N SER A 243 2.63 -41.85 0.19
CA SER A 243 1.78 -40.90 -0.54
C SER A 243 1.65 -41.20 -2.04
N SER A 244 2.22 -42.30 -2.53
CA SER A 244 2.10 -42.76 -3.92
C SER A 244 1.43 -44.13 -4.03
N THR A 245 0.11 -44.18 -3.83
CA THR A 245 -0.70 -45.30 -4.35
C THR A 245 -2.11 -44.87 -4.73
N THR A 246 -2.28 -44.18 -5.86
CA THR A 246 -3.42 -44.36 -6.78
C THR A 246 -3.06 -43.86 -8.19
N PRO A 247 -3.26 -44.65 -9.26
CA PRO A 247 -3.06 -44.22 -10.64
C PRO A 247 -4.29 -43.42 -11.18
N PRO A 248 -4.12 -42.61 -12.25
CA PRO A 248 -5.23 -41.85 -12.83
C PRO A 248 -6.01 -42.72 -13.81
N SER A 249 -7.34 -42.75 -13.68
CA SER A 249 -8.22 -43.21 -14.75
C SER A 249 -8.82 -42.01 -15.47
N ALA A 250 -8.47 -41.86 -16.74
CA ALA A 250 -9.14 -40.98 -17.69
C ALA A 250 -10.38 -41.69 -18.25
N THR A 251 -11.51 -40.99 -18.38
CA THR A 251 -12.43 -41.14 -19.52
C THR A 251 -13.17 -39.83 -19.74
N SER A 252 -13.34 -39.50 -21.02
CA SER A 252 -13.78 -38.25 -21.60
C SER A 252 -15.31 -38.05 -21.61
N ASN A 253 -15.75 -36.79 -21.61
CA ASN A 253 -16.48 -36.12 -22.70
C ASN A 253 -17.42 -35.03 -22.20
N GLY A 254 -17.50 -33.93 -22.96
CA GLY A 254 -18.75 -33.18 -23.18
C GLY A 254 -18.76 -31.77 -22.65
N GLY A 255 -18.74 -30.80 -23.57
CA GLY A 255 -18.66 -29.36 -23.30
C GLY A 255 -19.87 -28.72 -22.62
N GLY A 256 -19.69 -27.48 -22.16
CA GLY A 256 -20.77 -26.65 -21.64
C GLY A 256 -20.33 -25.42 -20.84
N LYS A 257 -20.00 -24.35 -21.57
CA LYS A 257 -20.21 -22.91 -21.29
C LYS A 257 -20.46 -22.41 -19.84
N LEU A 258 -19.66 -21.39 -19.47
CA LEU A 258 -19.92 -20.24 -18.57
C LEU A 258 -21.35 -20.10 -17.97
N SER A 259 -21.48 -19.95 -16.64
CA SER A 259 -21.67 -18.64 -15.95
C SER A 259 -22.09 -18.76 -14.48
N LEU A 260 -21.66 -17.73 -13.75
CA LEU A 260 -22.09 -17.12 -12.48
C LEU A 260 -23.55 -17.35 -12.02
N ASP A 261 -23.76 -17.64 -10.73
CA ASP A 261 -24.62 -16.89 -9.77
C ASP A 261 -24.96 -17.74 -8.51
N THR A 262 -24.38 -17.41 -7.34
CA THR A 262 -24.86 -16.60 -6.20
C THR A 262 -25.72 -17.32 -5.13
N ARG A 263 -25.37 -17.01 -3.87
CA ARG A 263 -26.16 -16.98 -2.60
C ARG A 263 -26.40 -18.28 -1.82
N ASN A 264 -25.77 -18.36 -0.63
CA ASN A 264 -26.42 -18.23 0.69
C ASN A 264 -25.30 -18.22 1.76
N GLY A 265 -25.28 -17.43 2.82
CA GLY A 265 -26.38 -16.83 3.57
C GLY A 265 -26.53 -17.55 4.91
N SER A 266 -25.99 -16.93 5.98
CA SER A 266 -26.33 -17.07 7.44
C SER A 266 -26.32 -18.48 8.07
N GLY A 267 -25.85 -18.73 9.29
CA GLY A 267 -25.51 -17.86 10.43
C GLY A 267 -25.75 -18.65 11.73
N SER A 268 -25.16 -18.15 12.83
CA SER A 268 -25.48 -18.44 14.24
C SER A 268 -25.20 -19.86 14.76
N ALA A 269 -24.86 -20.10 16.02
CA ALA A 269 -24.50 -19.32 17.22
C ALA A 269 -23.81 -20.37 18.15
N THR A 270 -23.06 -20.07 19.21
CA THR A 270 -23.49 -19.47 20.49
C THR A 270 -22.29 -19.37 21.43
N SER A 271 -22.30 -18.32 22.26
CA SER A 271 -21.46 -18.10 23.45
C SER A 271 -21.67 -19.15 24.55
N PRO A 272 -20.92 -19.05 25.67
CA PRO A 272 -21.54 -18.39 26.83
C PRO A 272 -20.63 -17.43 27.63
N THR A 273 -21.32 -16.44 28.21
CA THR A 273 -21.06 -15.53 29.35
C THR A 273 -20.75 -16.30 30.65
N ALA A 274 -20.25 -15.78 31.77
CA ALA A 274 -19.89 -14.47 32.31
C ALA A 274 -19.08 -14.71 33.61
N SER A 275 -18.26 -13.76 34.06
CA SER A 275 -18.29 -13.30 35.47
C SER A 275 -17.33 -12.15 35.74
N THR A 276 -17.88 -11.14 36.38
CA THR A 276 -17.38 -9.84 36.83
C THR A 276 -16.45 -9.94 38.05
N SER A 277 -15.47 -9.04 38.17
CA SER A 277 -15.04 -8.52 39.47
C SER A 277 -14.39 -7.14 39.35
N ASN A 278 -15.07 -6.16 39.93
CA ASN A 278 -14.58 -4.83 40.31
C ASN A 278 -13.50 -4.93 41.41
N THR A 279 -12.54 -4.01 41.42
CA THR A 279 -11.93 -3.48 42.66
C THR A 279 -11.61 -1.99 42.51
N ASN A 280 -12.01 -1.24 43.54
CA ASN A 280 -11.82 0.20 43.78
C ASN A 280 -10.35 0.58 44.06
N GLY A 281 -10.04 1.88 43.89
CA GLY A 281 -8.73 2.51 44.11
C GLY A 281 -8.40 2.90 45.56
N THR A 282 -7.35 3.74 45.72
CA THR A 282 -7.19 4.90 46.65
C THR A 282 -5.70 5.38 46.76
N THR A 283 -5.48 6.70 46.55
CA THR A 283 -4.42 7.66 47.01
C THR A 283 -2.94 7.45 46.63
N ASP A 284 -2.07 8.46 46.42
CA ASP A 284 -2.05 9.87 46.83
C ASP A 284 -1.11 10.76 45.96
N SER A 285 -1.38 12.07 46.02
CA SER A 285 -0.66 13.34 45.71
C SER A 285 0.87 13.35 45.43
N THR A 286 1.47 14.31 44.67
CA THR A 286 1.54 15.77 44.95
C THR A 286 2.26 16.56 43.81
N GLY A 287 1.80 17.79 43.52
CA GLY A 287 2.58 18.94 42.97
C GLY A 287 2.70 19.04 41.44
N GLY A 288 2.34 20.10 40.71
CA GLY A 288 1.99 21.48 41.05
C GLY A 288 3.04 22.47 40.49
N GLN A 289 2.80 23.08 39.31
CA GLN A 289 3.25 24.43 38.81
C GLN A 289 3.11 24.47 37.27
N LYS A 290 2.12 25.13 36.67
CA LYS A 290 1.93 26.58 36.34
C LYS A 290 3.00 27.22 35.42
N HIS A 291 2.53 27.59 34.20
CA HIS A 291 2.86 28.75 33.34
C HIS A 291 4.34 28.97 32.94
N THR A 292 4.72 29.25 31.69
CA THR A 292 4.36 30.42 30.85
C THR A 292 4.74 30.22 29.37
N LYS A 293 4.02 30.89 28.45
CA LYS A 293 4.33 31.04 27.02
C LYS A 293 5.53 31.99 26.79
N PRO A 294 6.36 31.82 25.74
CA PRO A 294 7.25 32.87 25.28
C PRO A 294 6.59 33.76 24.21
N ARG A 295 6.77 35.06 24.41
CA ARG A 295 6.37 36.21 23.60
C ARG A 295 7.55 36.57 22.69
N TRP A 296 7.33 36.65 21.38
CA TRP A 296 8.33 37.10 20.42
C TRP A 296 8.51 38.62 20.50
N GLN A 297 9.74 39.07 20.74
CA GLN A 297 10.16 40.46 20.63
C GLN A 297 10.78 40.72 19.26
N VAL A 298 10.25 41.74 18.59
CA VAL A 298 10.82 42.36 17.39
C VAL A 298 11.85 43.39 17.87
N GLY A 299 13.09 43.27 17.40
CA GLY A 299 14.14 44.26 17.60
C GLY A 299 14.78 44.59 16.26
N GLY A 300 14.51 45.79 15.77
CA GLY A 300 15.16 46.35 14.59
C GLY A 300 16.35 47.25 14.94
N SER A 301 17.22 47.37 13.94
CA SER A 301 18.06 48.52 13.58
C SER A 301 19.32 48.87 14.38
N SER A 302 20.31 49.27 13.57
CA SER A 302 21.50 50.11 13.83
C SER A 302 22.71 49.31 14.30
N GLY A 303 23.87 49.32 13.65
CA GLY A 303 24.45 50.28 12.73
C GLY A 303 25.91 50.45 13.17
N LEU A 304 26.85 50.10 12.29
CA LEU A 304 28.20 50.63 12.08
C LEU A 304 28.83 49.85 10.93
#